data_AF-A0A972QU68-F1
#
_entry.id   AF-A0A972QU68-F1
#
_cell.length_a   1.000
_cell.length_b   1.000
_cell.length_c   1.000
_cell.angle_alpha   90.00
_cell.angle_beta   90.00
_cell.angle_gamma   90.00
#
_symmetry.space_group_name_H-M   'P 1'
#
loop_
_entity.id
_entity.type
_entity.pdbx_description
1 polymer ?
#
loop_
_entity_poly.entity_id
_entity_poly.type
_entity_poly.pdbx_seq_one_letter_code
_entity_poly.pdbx_strand_id
1 'polypeptide(L)'
;MFDKVVRYNDAETVRGLGLYPYFREIESGQDTEVIIQGKKVLMLGSNSYLGLTNDPRVKKAAIDAIEKYGTGCAGSRFLNGSLDIHTALEERLAAFVDKEATIIFSTGFMANLGFIAAVVQRGDYILADRLDHASIIDGANLSFGRLKRFEHNDPSSLEA
;
A
#
# COMPACT_ATOMS: atom_id res chain seq x y z
N MET A 1 -29.26 -8.74 4.45
CA MET A 1 -27.97 -8.01 4.30
C MET A 1 -27.12 -8.16 5.55
N PHE A 2 -27.66 -7.86 6.74
CA PHE A 2 -26.95 -8.00 8.02
C PHE A 2 -26.61 -9.44 8.42
N ASP A 3 -27.37 -10.44 7.95
CA ASP A 3 -27.09 -11.86 8.23
C ASP A 3 -25.66 -12.29 7.86
N LYS A 4 -25.06 -11.68 6.84
CA LYS A 4 -23.68 -11.97 6.44
C LYS A 4 -22.67 -11.55 7.50
N VAL A 5 -22.90 -10.43 8.17
CA VAL A 5 -22.04 -9.90 9.24
C VAL A 5 -22.25 -10.71 10.50
N VAL A 6 -23.51 -11.00 10.85
CA VAL A 6 -23.87 -11.79 12.05
C VAL A 6 -23.29 -13.21 12.00
N ARG A 7 -23.11 -13.78 10.81
CA ARG A 7 -22.54 -15.13 10.65
C ARG A 7 -21.03 -15.20 10.80
N TYR A 8 -20.31 -14.07 10.75
CA TYR A 8 -18.86 -14.08 10.88
C TYR A 8 -18.47 -13.96 12.37
N ASN A 9 -18.03 -15.06 12.96
CA ASN A 9 -17.69 -15.14 14.38
C ASN A 9 -16.23 -15.52 14.66
N ASP A 10 -15.42 -15.80 13.63
CA ASP A 10 -14.02 -16.23 13.77
C ASP A 10 -13.20 -15.31 14.69
N ALA A 11 -13.33 -14.00 14.53
CA ALA A 11 -12.62 -13.03 15.36
C ALA A 11 -13.03 -13.11 16.84
N GLU A 12 -14.33 -13.26 17.13
CA GLU A 12 -14.83 -13.40 18.50
C GLU A 12 -14.39 -14.72 19.12
N THR A 13 -14.45 -15.81 18.35
CA THR A 13 -13.96 -17.13 18.77
C THR A 13 -12.49 -17.07 19.14
N VAL A 14 -11.63 -16.52 18.28
CA VAL A 14 -10.19 -16.41 18.53
C VAL A 14 -9.87 -15.45 19.70
N ARG A 15 -10.66 -14.38 19.89
CA ARG A 15 -10.55 -13.50 21.06
C ARG A 15 -10.92 -14.22 22.36
N GLY A 16 -12.00 -15.01 22.36
CA GLY A 16 -12.43 -15.81 23.51
C GLY A 16 -11.37 -16.85 23.94
N LEU A 17 -10.53 -17.29 23.00
CA LEU A 17 -9.39 -18.17 23.26
C LEU A 17 -8.11 -17.43 23.70
N GLY A 18 -8.10 -16.10 23.70
CA GLY A 18 -6.90 -15.31 24.01
C GLY A 18 -5.81 -15.35 22.93
N LEU A 19 -6.14 -15.77 21.71
CA LEU A 19 -5.17 -16.01 20.62
C LEU A 19 -5.20 -14.92 19.54
N TYR A 20 -5.99 -13.86 19.69
CA TYR A 20 -6.20 -12.85 18.66
C TYR A 20 -4.95 -11.99 18.44
N PRO A 21 -4.26 -12.10 17.28
CA PRO A 21 -2.97 -11.45 17.09
C PRO A 21 -3.07 -10.08 16.40
N TYR A 22 -4.25 -9.73 15.87
CA TYR A 22 -4.45 -8.56 15.03
C TYR A 22 -4.70 -7.28 15.84
N PHE A 23 -4.41 -6.14 15.20
CA PHE A 23 -4.68 -4.79 15.73
C PHE A 23 -4.08 -4.53 17.12
N ARG A 24 -2.88 -5.07 17.39
CA ARG A 24 -2.13 -4.75 18.61
C ARG A 24 -1.70 -3.28 18.59
N GLU A 25 -2.04 -2.55 19.63
CA GLU A 25 -1.70 -1.13 19.78
C GLU A 25 -0.21 -0.98 20.08
N ILE A 26 0.46 -0.14 19.29
CA ILE A 26 1.85 0.26 19.49
C ILE A 26 1.86 1.65 20.12
N GLU A 27 2.56 1.79 21.24
CA GLU A 27 2.61 3.00 22.08
C GLU A 27 3.90 3.83 21.85
N SER A 28 4.72 3.45 20.86
CA SER A 28 5.99 4.10 20.51
C SER A 28 6.08 4.41 19.02
N GLY A 29 7.15 5.08 18.58
CA GLY A 29 7.50 5.10 17.16
C GLY A 29 7.85 3.70 16.64
N GLN A 30 7.73 3.48 15.33
CA GLN A 30 8.06 2.20 14.70
C GLN A 30 9.58 2.03 14.58
N ASP A 31 10.11 0.98 15.21
CA ASP A 31 11.54 0.69 15.29
C ASP A 31 11.79 -0.83 15.40
N THR A 32 13.04 -1.26 15.62
CA THR A 32 13.39 -2.67 15.88
C THR A 32 12.79 -3.19 17.19
N GLU A 33 12.50 -2.29 18.14
CA GLU A 33 11.77 -2.56 19.38
C GLU A 33 10.63 -1.55 19.52
N VAL A 34 9.44 -2.03 19.90
CA VAL A 34 8.26 -1.20 20.13
C VAL A 34 7.68 -1.42 21.52
N ILE A 35 6.87 -0.47 21.99
CA ILE A 35 6.11 -0.62 23.23
C ILE A 35 4.70 -1.12 22.91
N ILE A 36 4.31 -2.25 23.51
CA ILE A 36 2.95 -2.81 23.45
C ILE A 36 2.52 -3.13 24.87
N GLN A 37 1.42 -2.53 25.33
CA GLN A 37 0.92 -2.69 26.71
C GLN A 37 2.00 -2.35 27.75
N GLY A 38 2.71 -1.23 27.55
CA GLY A 38 3.83 -0.80 28.40
C GLY A 38 5.07 -1.70 28.39
N LYS A 39 5.11 -2.76 27.56
CA LYS A 39 6.25 -3.69 27.47
C LYS A 39 7.03 -3.50 26.19
N LYS A 40 8.34 -3.60 26.28
CA LYS A 40 9.26 -3.67 25.13
C LYS A 40 9.11 -5.00 24.40
N VAL A 41 8.91 -4.95 23.09
CA VAL A 41 8.70 -6.10 22.22
C VAL A 41 9.53 -5.93 20.95
N LEU A 42 10.26 -6.98 20.55
CA LEU A 42 10.99 -7.00 19.28
C LEU A 42 10.00 -6.99 18.10
N MET A 43 10.19 -6.05 17.17
CA MET A 43 9.33 -5.88 16.01
C MET A 43 9.91 -6.63 14.81
N LEU A 44 9.48 -7.88 14.64
CA LEU A 44 9.87 -8.73 13.50
C LEU A 44 8.77 -8.84 12.42
N GLY A 45 7.68 -8.06 12.58
CA GLY A 45 6.52 -8.04 11.68
C GLY A 45 6.33 -6.72 10.93
N SER A 46 7.41 -5.98 10.69
CA SER A 46 7.38 -4.65 10.04
C SER A 46 7.90 -4.71 8.60
N ASN A 47 7.49 -3.73 7.80
CA ASN A 47 7.99 -3.50 6.44
C ASN A 47 9.02 -2.34 6.38
N SER A 48 9.47 -1.82 7.53
CA SER A 48 10.50 -0.77 7.59
C SER A 48 11.90 -1.37 7.43
N TYR A 49 12.20 -1.90 6.25
CA TYR A 49 13.43 -2.68 5.99
C TYR A 49 14.73 -1.93 6.29
N LEU A 50 14.75 -0.62 6.07
CA LEU A 50 15.92 0.24 6.28
C LEU A 50 15.86 1.05 7.59
N GLY A 51 14.81 0.87 8.41
CA GLY A 51 14.64 1.60 9.67
C GLY A 51 14.41 3.12 9.52
N LEU A 52 14.04 3.59 8.33
CA LEU A 52 13.99 5.04 8.03
C LEU A 52 12.79 5.76 8.65
N THR A 53 11.80 5.03 9.16
CA THR A 53 10.59 5.60 9.79
C THR A 53 10.90 6.50 10.98
N ASN A 54 11.99 6.23 11.71
CA ASN A 54 12.45 7.04 12.84
C ASN A 54 13.73 7.85 12.55
N ASP A 55 14.22 7.86 11.30
CA ASP A 55 15.44 8.61 10.96
C ASP A 55 15.24 10.12 11.23
N PRO A 56 16.14 10.77 12.01
CA PRO A 56 15.96 12.16 12.41
C PRO A 56 15.90 13.13 11.21
N ARG A 57 16.54 12.80 10.08
CA ARG A 57 16.51 13.61 8.86
C ARG A 57 15.14 13.56 8.21
N VAL A 58 14.54 12.37 8.15
CA VAL A 58 13.19 12.15 7.58
C VAL A 58 12.14 12.85 8.44
N LYS A 59 12.23 12.71 9.77
CA LYS A 59 11.34 13.41 10.71
C LYS A 59 11.43 14.93 10.56
N LYS A 60 12.65 15.46 10.48
CA LYS A 60 12.85 16.90 10.29
C LYS A 60 12.23 17.38 8.98
N ALA A 61 12.46 16.68 7.87
CA ALA A 61 11.89 17.04 6.57
C ALA A 61 10.36 17.03 6.58
N ALA A 62 9.73 16.08 7.29
CA ALA A 62 8.28 16.04 7.46
C ALA A 62 7.76 17.25 8.27
N ILE A 63 8.44 17.62 9.36
CA ILE A 63 8.09 18.81 10.16
C ILE A 63 8.22 20.08 9.30
N ASP A 64 9.35 20.25 8.59
CA ASP A 64 9.57 21.40 7.71
C ASP A 64 8.51 21.49 6.60
N ALA A 65 8.05 20.36 6.06
CA ALA A 65 6.98 20.31 5.07
C ALA A 65 5.62 20.74 5.66
N ILE A 66 5.30 20.34 6.89
CA ILE A 66 4.08 20.78 7.57
C ILE A 66 4.09 22.29 7.79
N GLU A 67 5.23 22.86 8.23
CA GLU A 67 5.38 24.30 8.43
C GLU A 67 5.22 25.09 7.10
N LYS A 68 5.73 24.55 5.98
CA LYS A 68 5.66 25.22 4.68
C LYS A 68 4.31 25.05 3.96
N TYR A 69 3.73 23.85 3.98
CA TYR A 69 2.58 23.49 3.14
C TYR A 69 1.27 23.25 3.91
N GLY A 70 1.35 23.15 5.24
CA GLY A 70 0.22 22.77 6.08
C GLY A 70 -0.01 21.26 6.12
N THR A 71 -1.15 20.84 6.68
CA THR A 71 -1.46 19.44 6.98
C THR A 71 -2.07 18.66 5.81
N GLY A 72 -2.39 19.32 4.69
CA GLY A 72 -3.00 18.65 3.54
C GLY A 72 -3.23 19.57 2.36
N CYS A 73 -3.53 18.94 1.21
CA CYS A 73 -3.68 19.65 -0.07
C CYS A 73 -5.15 20.04 -0.40
N ALA A 74 -6.12 19.54 0.37
CA ALA A 74 -7.57 19.80 0.21
C ALA A 74 -8.10 19.63 -1.24
N GLY A 75 -7.49 18.74 -2.03
CA GLY A 75 -7.82 18.56 -3.44
C GLY A 75 -7.12 17.35 -4.04
N SER A 76 -7.63 16.88 -5.18
CA SER A 76 -6.97 15.84 -5.97
C SER A 76 -5.79 16.42 -6.75
N ARG A 77 -4.83 15.57 -7.14
CA ARG A 77 -3.73 15.96 -8.02
C ARG A 77 -4.20 16.54 -9.36
N PHE A 78 -5.39 16.13 -9.82
CA PHE A 78 -6.01 16.61 -11.06
C PHE A 78 -6.55 18.04 -10.96
N LEU A 79 -6.95 18.47 -9.75
CA LEU A 79 -7.49 19.80 -9.50
C LEU A 79 -6.43 20.63 -8.74
N ASN A 80 -6.73 20.99 -7.50
CA ASN A 80 -5.96 21.92 -6.67
C ASN A 80 -4.99 21.24 -5.70
N GLY A 81 -4.76 19.93 -5.81
CA GLY A 81 -3.99 19.13 -4.85
C GLY A 81 -2.51 18.94 -5.17
N SER A 82 -2.00 19.61 -6.20
CA SER A 82 -0.60 19.48 -6.63
C SER A 82 0.28 20.57 -5.99
N LEU A 83 1.32 20.14 -5.28
CA LEU A 83 2.37 21.00 -4.70
C LEU A 83 3.67 20.83 -5.49
N ASP A 84 4.56 21.83 -5.42
CA ASP A 84 5.90 21.79 -6.01
C ASP A 84 6.72 20.55 -5.54
N ILE A 85 6.59 20.15 -4.28
CA ILE A 85 7.23 18.95 -3.73
C ILE A 85 6.72 17.64 -4.34
N HIS A 86 5.48 17.59 -4.84
CA HIS A 86 4.99 16.40 -5.54
C HIS A 86 5.70 16.22 -6.87
N THR A 87 5.80 17.30 -7.66
CA THR A 87 6.51 17.28 -8.95
C THR A 87 7.99 17.00 -8.77
N ALA A 88 8.65 17.63 -7.78
CA ALA A 88 10.05 17.35 -7.48
C ALA A 88 10.28 15.89 -7.03
N LEU A 89 9.33 15.27 -6.32
CA LEU A 89 9.40 13.86 -5.98
C LEU A 89 9.23 12.97 -7.22
N GLU A 90 8.28 13.29 -8.10
CA GLU A 90 8.04 12.56 -9.36
C GLU A 90 9.27 12.57 -10.27
N GLU A 91 9.95 13.72 -10.42
CA GLU A 91 11.20 13.83 -11.19
C GLU A 91 12.33 13.00 -10.58
N ARG A 92 12.49 13.06 -9.25
CA ARG A 92 13.53 12.28 -8.55
C ARG A 92 13.28 10.78 -8.60
N LEU A 93 12.03 10.36 -8.49
CA LEU A 93 11.65 8.95 -8.64
C LEU A 93 11.89 8.47 -10.06
N ALA A 94 11.51 9.27 -11.08
CA ALA A 94 11.76 8.96 -12.48
C ALA A 94 13.25 8.73 -12.76
N ALA A 95 14.11 9.61 -12.25
CA ALA A 95 15.56 9.45 -12.33
C ALA A 95 16.07 8.23 -11.54
N PHE A 96 15.49 7.93 -10.37
CA PHE A 96 15.90 6.81 -9.53
C PHE A 96 15.59 5.44 -10.16
N VAL A 97 14.45 5.30 -10.83
CA VAL A 97 14.03 4.04 -11.47
C VAL A 97 14.35 3.99 -12.97
N ASP A 98 15.09 4.97 -13.49
CA ASP A 98 15.45 5.11 -14.90
C ASP A 98 14.23 5.05 -15.85
N LYS A 99 13.30 5.98 -15.65
CA LYS A 99 12.08 6.16 -16.46
C LYS A 99 11.91 7.61 -16.88
N GLU A 100 11.22 7.81 -17.99
CA GLU A 100 10.95 9.15 -18.55
C GLU A 100 10.09 10.02 -17.61
N ALA A 101 9.14 9.40 -16.91
CA ALA A 101 8.25 10.08 -15.98
C ALA A 101 7.75 9.12 -14.89
N THR A 102 7.28 9.69 -13.78
CA THR A 102 6.49 8.98 -12.76
C THR A 102 5.31 9.83 -12.31
N ILE A 103 4.31 9.18 -11.72
CA ILE A 103 3.18 9.82 -11.07
C ILE A 103 3.00 9.21 -9.69
N ILE A 104 2.87 10.05 -8.66
CA ILE A 104 2.65 9.57 -7.29
C ILE A 104 1.16 9.42 -6.97
N PHE A 105 0.84 8.36 -6.24
CA PHE A 105 -0.48 8.09 -5.66
C PHE A 105 -0.40 8.20 -4.13
N SER A 106 -1.53 8.40 -3.47
CA SER A 106 -1.60 8.47 -1.99
C SER A 106 -1.22 7.15 -1.31
N THR A 107 -1.41 6.01 -1.96
CA THR A 107 -1.00 4.68 -1.47
C THR A 107 -0.54 3.78 -2.62
N GLY A 108 0.29 2.77 -2.31
CA GLY A 108 0.68 1.74 -3.29
C GLY A 108 -0.51 0.89 -3.77
N PHE A 109 -1.55 0.73 -2.95
CA PHE A 109 -2.78 0.05 -3.35
C PHE A 109 -3.48 0.82 -4.49
N MET A 110 -3.64 2.13 -4.33
CA MET A 110 -4.26 3.00 -5.35
C MET A 110 -3.42 3.13 -6.61
N ALA A 111 -2.09 3.02 -6.51
CA ALA A 111 -1.22 3.00 -7.69
C ALA A 111 -1.54 1.81 -8.61
N ASN A 112 -1.62 0.60 -8.05
CA ASN A 112 -1.99 -0.60 -8.81
C ASN A 112 -3.42 -0.51 -9.36
N LEU A 113 -4.38 -0.12 -8.52
CA LEU A 113 -5.78 0.01 -8.90
C LEU A 113 -5.96 1.01 -10.06
N GLY A 114 -5.38 2.20 -9.92
CA GLY A 114 -5.49 3.28 -10.90
C GLY A 114 -4.77 2.97 -12.21
N PHE A 115 -3.57 2.41 -12.15
CA PHE A 115 -2.81 2.04 -13.34
C PHE A 115 -3.53 0.98 -14.17
N ILE A 116 -3.90 -0.15 -13.54
CA ILE A 116 -4.50 -1.28 -14.26
C ILE A 116 -5.86 -0.87 -14.86
N ALA A 117 -6.69 -0.18 -14.08
CA ALA A 117 -8.01 0.25 -14.55
C ALA A 117 -7.96 1.30 -15.67
N ALA A 118 -6.91 2.13 -15.71
CA ALA A 118 -6.74 3.14 -16.75
C ALA A 118 -6.20 2.55 -18.06
N VAL A 119 -5.28 1.59 -17.98
CA VAL A 119 -4.56 1.07 -19.16
C VAL A 119 -5.31 -0.09 -19.82
N VAL A 120 -5.91 -1.00 -19.05
CA VAL A 120 -6.49 -2.23 -19.59
C VAL A 120 -7.95 -2.01 -20.00
N GLN A 121 -8.24 -2.22 -21.28
CA GLN A 121 -9.54 -1.97 -21.90
C GLN A 121 -10.22 -3.26 -22.38
N ARG A 122 -11.42 -3.11 -22.96
CA ARG A 122 -12.18 -4.25 -23.51
C ARG A 122 -11.40 -4.89 -24.65
N GLY A 123 -11.18 -6.19 -24.55
CA GLY A 123 -10.42 -6.97 -25.55
C GLY A 123 -9.01 -7.32 -25.09
N ASP A 124 -8.50 -6.63 -24.07
CA ASP A 124 -7.20 -6.90 -23.49
C ASP A 124 -7.24 -8.05 -22.48
N TYR A 125 -6.07 -8.61 -22.20
CA TYR A 125 -5.85 -9.62 -21.18
C TYR A 125 -4.90 -9.10 -20.11
N ILE A 126 -5.15 -9.51 -18.86
CA ILE A 126 -4.22 -9.34 -17.74
C ILE A 126 -3.74 -10.73 -17.36
N LEU A 127 -2.44 -10.98 -17.47
CA LEU A 127 -1.80 -12.19 -16.96
C LEU A 127 -1.25 -11.85 -15.57
N ALA A 128 -1.75 -12.52 -14.54
CA ALA A 128 -1.37 -12.25 -13.15
C ALA A 128 -0.92 -13.53 -12.44
N ASP A 129 0.14 -13.44 -11.64
CA ASP A 129 0.60 -14.55 -10.81
C ASP A 129 -0.46 -14.85 -9.75
N ARG A 130 -0.65 -16.12 -9.39
CA ARG A 130 -1.64 -16.50 -8.37
C ARG A 130 -1.41 -15.90 -6.99
N LEU A 131 -0.17 -15.52 -6.67
CA LEU A 131 0.19 -14.89 -5.40
C LEU A 131 0.37 -13.37 -5.52
N ASP A 132 -0.01 -12.77 -6.65
CA ASP A 132 0.01 -11.31 -6.78
C ASP A 132 -0.78 -10.63 -5.66
N HIS A 133 -0.27 -9.47 -5.24
CA HIS A 133 -0.86 -8.70 -4.16
C HIS A 133 -2.32 -8.34 -4.48
N ALA A 134 -3.18 -8.33 -3.46
CA ALA A 134 -4.62 -8.10 -3.61
C ALA A 134 -4.96 -6.85 -4.43
N SER A 135 -4.17 -5.77 -4.32
CA SER A 135 -4.39 -4.55 -5.11
C SER A 135 -4.28 -4.73 -6.63
N ILE A 136 -3.46 -5.68 -7.10
CA ILE A 136 -3.33 -6.00 -8.53
C ILE A 136 -4.59 -6.72 -8.99
N ILE A 137 -5.07 -7.68 -8.19
CA ILE A 137 -6.29 -8.44 -8.46
C ILE A 137 -7.51 -7.51 -8.46
N ASP A 138 -7.60 -6.58 -7.50
CA ASP A 138 -8.67 -5.59 -7.44
C ASP A 138 -8.58 -4.61 -8.61
N GLY A 139 -7.37 -4.20 -9.00
CA GLY A 139 -7.12 -3.44 -10.24
C GLY A 139 -7.65 -4.15 -11.47
N ALA A 140 -7.34 -5.44 -11.61
CA ALA A 140 -7.80 -6.26 -12.72
C ALA A 140 -9.34 -6.40 -12.74
N ASN A 141 -9.95 -6.62 -11.58
CA ASN A 141 -11.41 -6.72 -11.44
C ASN A 141 -12.12 -5.38 -11.73
N LEU A 142 -11.47 -4.25 -11.45
CA LEU A 142 -11.99 -2.91 -11.77
C LEU A 142 -11.87 -2.58 -13.27
N SER A 143 -10.89 -3.17 -13.96
CA SER A 143 -10.66 -2.95 -15.39
C SER A 143 -11.76 -3.57 -16.28
N PHE A 144 -11.73 -3.27 -17.58
CA PHE A 144 -12.61 -3.91 -18.56
C PHE A 144 -11.99 -5.14 -19.25
N GLY A 145 -10.75 -5.49 -18.90
CA GLY A 145 -10.00 -6.59 -19.49
C GLY A 145 -10.38 -7.96 -18.91
N ARG A 146 -9.80 -9.01 -19.48
CA ARG A 146 -9.97 -10.39 -19.00
C ARG A 146 -8.76 -10.81 -18.15
N LEU A 147 -9.00 -11.02 -16.86
CA LEU A 147 -7.99 -11.57 -15.95
C LEU A 147 -7.78 -13.07 -16.20
N LYS A 148 -6.52 -13.47 -16.42
CA LYS A 148 -6.03 -14.84 -16.48
C LYS A 148 -4.94 -15.00 -15.44
N ARG A 149 -5.08 -16.02 -14.59
CA ARG A 149 -4.12 -16.31 -13.53
C ARG A 149 -3.28 -17.52 -13.92
N PHE A 150 -1.98 -17.44 -13.69
CA PHE A 150 -1.03 -18.54 -13.91
C PHE A 150 -0.40 -18.97 -12.58
N GLU A 151 0.03 -20.22 -12.50
CA GLU A 151 0.61 -20.79 -11.28
C GLU A 151 1.87 -20.03 -10.83
N HIS A 152 2.07 -19.95 -9.52
CA HIS A 152 3.08 -19.08 -8.94
C HIS A 152 4.49 -19.38 -9.47
N ASN A 153 5.12 -18.38 -10.08
CA ASN A 153 6.47 -18.46 -10.64
C ASN A 153 6.65 -19.62 -11.65
N ASP A 154 5.59 -19.96 -12.40
CA ASP A 154 5.61 -21.02 -13.43
C ASP A 154 5.45 -20.44 -14.85
N PRO A 155 6.56 -20.34 -15.62
CA PRO A 155 6.51 -19.88 -17.02
C PRO A 155 5.69 -20.78 -17.95
N SER A 156 5.61 -22.09 -17.68
CA SER A 156 4.86 -23.01 -18.54
C SER A 156 3.35 -22.80 -18.37
N SER A 157 2.91 -22.56 -17.13
CA SER A 157 1.53 -22.15 -16.86
C SER A 157 1.20 -20.76 -17.43
N LEU A 158 2.18 -19.87 -17.52
CA LEU A 158 2.01 -18.53 -18.11
C LEU A 158 1.83 -18.60 -19.63
N GLU A 159 2.53 -19.51 -20.31
CA GLU A 159 2.51 -19.66 -21.77
C GLU A 159 1.30 -20.46 -22.31
N ALA A 160 0.63 -21.25 -21.47
CA ALA A 160 -0.49 -22.15 -21.82
C ALA A 160 -1.84 -21.43 -22.04
#